data_AF-A0A7X8DQM4-F1
#
_entry.id   AF-A0A7X8DQM4-F1
#
_cell.length_a   1.000
_cell.length_b   1.000
_cell.length_c   1.000
_cell.angle_alpha   90.00
_cell.angle_beta   90.00
_cell.angle_gamma   90.00
#
_symmetry.space_group_name_H-M   'P 1'
#
loop_
_entity.id
_entity.type
_entity.pdbx_description
1 polymer ?
#
loop_
_entity_poly.entity_id
_entity_poly.type
_entity_poly.pdbx_seq_one_letter_code
_entity_poly.pdbx_strand_id
1 'polypeptide(L)'
;LNLQFCKNLINYDLPWNPMKLEQRIGRIHRLGQTSNVNIFNLFTINTVEEKILKLLYEKIKLFKAVMGNMDNILMDTNRMNSLEKDILSILVEANDEKELEERFNELGNQLKQAAKI
;
A
#
# COMPACT_ATOMS: atom_id res chain seq x y z
N LEU A 1 18.11 -1.60 10.95
CA LEU A 1 18.84 -2.84 10.62
C LEU A 1 19.03 -2.91 9.11
N ASN A 2 20.16 -3.47 8.65
CA ASN A 2 20.44 -3.71 7.23
C ASN A 2 20.45 -5.23 7.01
N LEU A 3 19.55 -5.73 6.16
CA LEU A 3 19.30 -7.17 5.95
C LEU A 3 19.45 -7.55 4.48
N GLN A 4 20.31 -6.84 3.73
CA GLN A 4 20.57 -7.06 2.30
C GLN A 4 21.12 -8.46 1.97
N PHE A 5 21.56 -9.26 2.95
CA PHE A 5 21.93 -10.66 2.71
C PHE A 5 20.73 -11.60 2.67
N CYS A 6 19.58 -11.18 3.22
CA CYS A 6 18.35 -11.95 3.19
C CYS A 6 17.70 -11.90 1.80
N LYS A 7 16.96 -12.95 1.46
CA LYS A 7 16.22 -13.06 0.18
C LYS A 7 14.73 -13.30 0.36
N ASN A 8 14.32 -13.76 1.53
CA ASN A 8 12.92 -14.07 1.82
C ASN A 8 12.48 -13.23 3.02
N LEU A 9 11.37 -12.52 2.86
CA LEU A 9 10.68 -11.80 3.92
C LEU A 9 9.32 -12.45 4.13
N ILE A 10 9.02 -12.88 5.35
CA ILE A 10 7.72 -13.43 5.73
C ILE A 10 7.09 -12.45 6.71
N ASN A 11 6.00 -11.81 6.31
CA ASN A 11 5.18 -10.98 7.18
C ASN A 11 4.13 -11.88 7.84
N TYR A 12 4.27 -12.07 9.15
CA TYR A 12 3.27 -12.77 9.96
C TYR A 12 2.04 -11.88 10.19
N ASP A 13 2.26 -10.58 10.40
CA ASP A 13 1.26 -9.53 10.49
C ASP A 13 1.48 -8.47 9.39
N LEU A 14 0.39 -7.92 8.87
CA LEU A 14 0.44 -6.82 7.93
C LEU A 14 0.11 -5.49 8.62
N PRO A 15 1.01 -4.48 8.53
CA PRO A 15 0.69 -3.16 9.05
C PRO A 15 -0.35 -2.49 8.15
N TRP A 16 -1.34 -1.86 8.77
CA TRP A 16 -2.35 -1.05 8.09
C TRP A 16 -1.81 0.13 7.29
N ASN A 17 -0.61 0.60 7.63
CA ASN A 17 0.08 1.70 6.95
C ASN A 17 1.03 1.13 5.88
N PRO A 18 0.78 1.40 4.57
CA PRO A 18 1.62 0.94 3.47
C PRO A 18 3.09 1.34 3.59
N MET A 19 3.38 2.52 4.13
CA MET A 19 4.75 2.98 4.32
C MET A 19 5.53 2.15 5.33
N LYS A 20 4.86 1.62 6.36
CA LYS A 20 5.53 0.68 7.27
C LYS A 20 5.91 -0.61 6.54
N LEU A 21 5.07 -1.11 5.63
CA LEU A 21 5.37 -2.28 4.82
C LEU A 21 6.53 -2.00 3.85
N GLU A 22 6.49 -0.88 3.11
CA GLU A 22 7.57 -0.48 2.21
C GLU A 22 8.91 -0.28 2.95
N GLN A 23 8.88 0.32 4.15
CA GLN A 23 10.08 0.44 4.98
C GLN A 23 10.62 -0.92 5.45
N ARG A 24 9.76 -1.92 5.72
CA ARG A 24 10.18 -3.30 6.02
C ARG A 24 10.86 -3.92 4.79
N ILE A 25 10.26 -3.80 3.61
CA ILE A 25 10.82 -4.29 2.34
C ILE A 25 12.16 -3.60 2.03
N GLY A 26 12.25 -2.29 2.25
CA GLY A 26 13.48 -1.51 2.06
C GLY A 26 14.63 -1.86 3.01
N ARG A 27 14.45 -2.78 3.97
CA ARG A 27 15.57 -3.34 4.76
C ARG A 27 16.33 -4.46 4.04
N ILE A 28 15.68 -5.12 3.09
CA ILE A 28 16.17 -6.30 2.36
C ILE A 28 16.31 -6.01 0.86
N HIS A 29 15.40 -5.23 0.28
CA HIS A 29 15.39 -4.84 -1.13
C HIS A 29 15.93 -3.42 -1.29
N ARG A 30 17.23 -3.30 -1.57
CA ARG A 30 17.96 -2.03 -1.76
C ARG A 30 18.81 -2.08 -3.02
N LEU A 31 19.24 -0.90 -3.49
CA LEU A 31 20.26 -0.77 -4.54
C LEU A 31 21.50 -1.62 -4.19
N GLY A 32 21.94 -2.46 -5.13
CA GLY A 32 23.03 -3.42 -4.95
C GLY A 32 22.62 -4.83 -4.51
N GLN A 33 21.33 -5.07 -4.23
CA GLN A 33 20.80 -6.43 -4.07
C GLN A 33 20.88 -7.18 -5.41
N THR A 34 21.57 -8.32 -5.43
CA THR A 34 21.80 -9.12 -6.65
C THR A 34 20.86 -10.32 -6.78
N SER A 35 20.14 -10.66 -5.71
CA SER A 35 19.21 -11.79 -5.68
C SER A 35 17.76 -11.31 -5.73
N ASN A 36 16.89 -12.10 -6.34
CA ASN A 36 15.45 -11.88 -6.26
C ASN A 36 14.98 -11.95 -4.80
N VAL A 37 14.22 -10.94 -4.37
CA VAL A 37 13.65 -10.86 -3.03
C VAL A 37 12.20 -11.36 -3.09
N ASN A 38 11.89 -12.40 -2.34
CA ASN A 38 10.55 -12.94 -2.19
C ASN A 38 9.89 -12.38 -0.94
N ILE A 39 8.65 -11.90 -1.07
CA ILE A 39 7.86 -11.36 0.03
C ILE A 39 6.60 -12.20 0.17
N PHE A 40 6.42 -12.80 1.33
CA PHE A 40 5.27 -13.61 1.69
C PHE A 40 4.47 -12.89 2.77
N ASN A 41 3.16 -12.77 2.57
CA ASN A 41 2.25 -12.20 3.56
C ASN A 41 1.30 -13.28 4.03
N LEU A 42 1.33 -13.57 5.32
CA LEU A 42 0.40 -14.50 5.96
C LEU A 42 -0.85 -13.73 6.38
N PHE A 43 -2.01 -14.35 6.18
CA PHE A 43 -3.31 -13.81 6.58
C PHE A 43 -4.30 -14.96 6.76
N THR A 44 -5.34 -14.72 7.56
CA THR A 44 -6.39 -15.70 7.81
C THR A 44 -7.59 -15.48 6.88
N ILE A 45 -8.03 -16.54 6.18
CA ILE A 45 -9.16 -16.51 5.25
C ILE A 45 -10.48 -16.36 6.02
N ASN A 46 -11.48 -15.69 5.44
CA ASN A 46 -12.80 -15.43 6.02
C ASN A 46 -12.74 -14.61 7.33
N THR A 47 -11.69 -13.82 7.51
CA THR A 47 -11.54 -12.94 8.67
C THR A 47 -11.43 -11.49 8.23
N VAL A 48 -11.47 -10.58 9.21
CA VAL A 48 -11.21 -9.17 8.98
C VAL A 48 -9.81 -8.97 8.36
N GLU A 49 -8.82 -9.81 8.66
CA GLU A 49 -7.47 -9.73 8.08
C GLU A 49 -7.45 -9.85 6.55
N GLU A 50 -8.31 -10.69 5.98
CA GLU A 50 -8.43 -10.83 4.53
C GLU A 50 -8.95 -9.52 3.89
N LYS A 51 -9.95 -8.89 4.52
CA LYS A 51 -10.46 -7.58 4.07
C LYS A 51 -9.34 -6.53 4.16
N ILE A 52 -8.61 -6.50 5.26
CA ILE A 52 -7.48 -5.59 5.49
C ILE A 52 -6.41 -5.76 4.42
N LEU A 53 -6.07 -7.01 4.08
CA LEU A 53 -5.09 -7.32 3.05
C LEU A 53 -5.54 -6.78 1.68
N LYS A 54 -6.78 -7.06 1.26
CA LYS A 54 -7.33 -6.54 -0.01
C LYS A 54 -7.21 -5.02 -0.07
N LEU A 55 -7.56 -4.35 1.03
CA LEU A 55 -7.53 -2.90 1.13
C LEU A 55 -6.11 -2.35 1.10
N LEU A 56 -5.20 -2.95 1.87
CA LEU A 56 -3.80 -2.57 1.85
C LEU A 56 -3.21 -2.72 0.43
N TYR A 57 -3.62 -3.76 -0.29
CA TYR A 57 -3.18 -3.99 -1.66
C TYR A 57 -3.72 -2.92 -2.62
N GLU A 58 -5.00 -2.55 -2.51
CA GLU A 58 -5.58 -1.45 -3.29
C GLU A 58 -4.95 -0.10 -2.90
N LYS A 59 -4.68 0.15 -1.61
CA LYS A 59 -3.88 1.32 -1.17
C LYS A 59 -2.54 1.33 -1.90
N ILE A 60 -1.77 0.24 -1.82
CA ILE A 60 -0.44 0.14 -2.42
C ILE A 60 -0.49 0.33 -3.94
N LYS A 61 -1.50 -0.23 -4.62
CA LYS A 61 -1.67 -0.11 -6.07
C LYS A 61 -1.99 1.32 -6.49
N LEU A 62 -2.87 2.00 -5.76
CA LEU A 62 -3.18 3.41 -5.96
C LEU A 62 -1.97 4.30 -5.65
N PHE A 63 -1.26 4.01 -4.55
CA PHE A 63 0.01 4.63 -4.24
C PHE A 63 1.04 4.42 -5.36
N LYS A 64 1.22 3.22 -5.90
CA LYS A 64 2.14 2.93 -7.01
C LYS A 64 1.74 3.62 -8.30
N ALA A 65 0.44 3.71 -8.60
CA ALA A 65 -0.08 4.43 -9.75
C ALA A 65 0.23 5.94 -9.67
N VAL A 66 0.23 6.51 -8.48
CA VAL A 66 0.62 7.91 -8.22
C VAL A 66 2.15 8.07 -8.10
N MET A 67 2.84 7.08 -7.52
CA MET A 67 4.29 7.06 -7.30
C MET A 67 5.13 6.73 -8.54
N GLY A 68 4.52 6.45 -9.70
CA GLY A 68 5.24 6.32 -10.98
C GLY A 68 6.08 7.57 -11.33
N ASN A 69 5.82 8.70 -10.69
CA ASN A 69 6.62 9.94 -10.73
C ASN A 69 7.44 10.09 -9.44
N MET A 70 8.43 9.20 -9.26
CA MET A 70 9.09 8.89 -7.98
C MET A 70 9.86 10.05 -7.31
N ASP A 71 10.05 11.21 -7.95
CA ASP A 71 10.95 12.23 -7.39
C ASP A 71 10.29 13.32 -6.53
N ASN A 72 8.97 13.55 -6.62
CA ASN A 72 8.37 14.77 -6.04
C ASN A 72 7.38 14.57 -4.87
N ILE A 73 6.84 13.37 -4.63
CA ILE A 73 5.73 13.18 -3.66
C ILE A 73 6.19 12.62 -2.31
N LEU A 74 7.41 12.08 -2.21
CA LEU A 74 7.99 11.56 -0.96
C LEU A 74 8.19 12.62 0.14
N MET A 75 7.95 13.91 -0.14
CA MET A 75 8.18 15.02 0.80
C MET A 75 6.92 15.61 1.45
N ASP A 76 5.70 15.22 1.03
CA ASP A 76 4.47 15.82 1.57
C ASP A 76 3.66 14.85 2.46
N THR A 77 4.07 14.78 3.73
CA THR A 77 3.41 14.03 4.80
C THR A 77 1.91 14.39 4.93
N ASN A 78 1.50 15.61 4.56
CA ASN A 78 0.11 16.04 4.72
C ASN A 78 -0.81 15.39 3.67
N ARG A 79 -0.36 15.27 2.42
CA ARG A 79 -1.12 14.55 1.38
C ARG A 79 -1.29 13.07 1.72
N MET A 80 -0.30 12.47 2.36
CA MET A 80 -0.35 11.07 2.79
C MET A 80 -1.37 10.85 3.90
N ASN A 81 -1.43 11.76 4.88
CA ASN A 81 -2.43 11.73 5.95
C ASN A 81 -3.86 11.96 5.43
N SER A 82 -4.02 12.83 4.42
CA SER A 82 -5.33 13.04 3.77
C SER A 82 -5.80 11.76 3.08
N LEU A 83 -4.92 11.15 2.28
CA LEU A 83 -5.25 9.93 1.56
C LEU A 83 -5.58 8.76 2.52
N GLU A 84 -4.89 8.66 3.65
CA GLU A 84 -5.22 7.67 4.68
C GLU A 84 -6.64 7.86 5.23
N LYS A 85 -7.05 9.11 5.48
CA LYS A 85 -8.42 9.44 5.94
C LYS A 85 -9.47 9.12 4.88
N ASP A 86 -9.24 9.50 3.62
CA ASP A 86 -10.20 9.26 2.52
C ASP A 86 -10.43 7.76 2.31
N ILE A 87 -9.39 6.95 2.47
CA ILE A 87 -9.54 5.50 2.35
C ILE A 87 -10.25 4.91 3.58
N LEU A 88 -9.99 5.44 4.78
CA LEU A 88 -10.67 5.02 6.01
C LEU A 88 -12.17 5.35 5.97
N SER A 89 -12.57 6.51 5.44
CA SER A 89 -13.98 6.86 5.32
C SER A 89 -14.70 5.95 4.32
N ILE A 90 -14.11 5.72 3.14
CA ILE A 90 -14.65 4.76 2.15
C ILE A 90 -14.86 3.38 2.78
N LEU A 91 -13.95 2.98 3.65
CA LEU A 91 -14.02 1.68 4.33
C LEU A 91 -15.11 1.55 5.37
N VAL A 92 -15.37 2.63 6.09
CA VAL A 92 -16.37 2.66 7.17
C VAL A 92 -17.77 2.90 6.60
N GLU A 93 -17.87 3.65 5.50
CA GLU A 93 -19.14 4.11 4.93
C GLU A 93 -19.72 3.20 3.84
N ALA A 94 -18.90 2.33 3.22
CA ALA A 94 -19.39 1.42 2.20
C ALA A 94 -20.30 0.34 2.82
N ASN A 95 -21.50 0.18 2.26
CA ASN A 95 -22.48 -0.78 2.77
C ASN A 95 -22.21 -2.21 2.28
N ASP A 96 -21.60 -2.37 1.11
CA ASP A 96 -21.24 -3.64 0.52
C ASP A 96 -19.91 -3.59 -0.25
N GLU A 97 -19.42 -4.77 -0.67
CA GLU A 97 -18.13 -4.91 -1.38
C GLU A 97 -18.15 -4.22 -2.75
N LYS A 98 -19.33 -4.07 -3.37
CA LYS A 98 -19.49 -3.44 -4.68
C LYS A 98 -19.38 -1.91 -4.57
N GLU A 99 -20.06 -1.30 -3.60
CA GLU A 99 -19.97 0.12 -3.30
C GLU A 99 -18.54 0.51 -2.88
N LEU A 100 -17.88 -0.36 -2.11
CA LEU A 100 -16.49 -0.19 -1.72
C LEU A 100 -15.59 -0.11 -2.96
N GLU A 101 -15.73 -1.06 -3.88
CA GLU A 101 -14.93 -1.12 -5.12
C GLU A 101 -15.18 0.09 -6.03
N GLU A 102 -16.42 0.53 -6.18
CA GLU A 102 -16.80 1.73 -6.94
C GLU A 102 -16.13 3.00 -6.37
N ARG A 103 -16.25 3.23 -5.06
CA ARG A 103 -15.65 4.39 -4.38
C ARG A 103 -14.11 4.38 -4.45
N PHE A 104 -13.48 3.21 -4.32
CA PHE A 104 -12.02 3.07 -4.48
C PHE A 104 -11.56 3.41 -5.90
N ASN A 105 -12.30 2.95 -6.91
CA ASN A 105 -11.99 3.25 -8.31
C ASN A 105 -12.13 4.75 -8.60
N GLU A 106 -13.14 5.41 -8.03
CA GLU A 106 -13.32 6.85 -8.16
C GLU A 106 -12.16 7.64 -7.53
N LEU A 107 -11.78 7.30 -6.29
CA LEU A 107 -10.62 7.89 -5.62
C LEU A 107 -9.33 7.71 -6.43
N GLY A 108 -9.12 6.51 -6.97
CA GLY A 108 -7.98 6.22 -7.85
C GLY A 108 -7.96 7.07 -9.12
N ASN A 109 -9.11 7.33 -9.72
CA ASN A 109 -9.23 8.18 -10.91
C ASN A 109 -8.99 9.66 -10.60
N GLN A 110 -9.51 10.17 -9.47
CA GLN A 110 -9.27 11.54 -9.01
C GLN A 110 -7.77 11.80 -8.77
N LEU A 111 -7.09 10.85 -8.12
CA LEU A 111 -5.65 10.97 -7.86
C LEU A 111 -4.81 10.87 -9.13
N LYS A 112 -5.21 10.05 -10.11
CA LYS A 112 -4.56 10.01 -11.43
C LYS A 112 -4.72 11.33 -12.20
N GLN A 113 -5.87 11.99 -12.10
CA GLN A 113 -6.06 13.32 -12.68
C GLN A 113 -5.20 14.37 -11.97
N ALA A 114 -5.17 14.36 -10.64
CA ALA A 114 -4.34 15.28 -9.85
C ALA A 114 -2.83 15.06 -10.04
N ALA A 115 -2.40 13.87 -10.47
CA ALA A 115 -1.01 13.53 -10.76
C ALA A 115 -0.58 13.79 -12.22
N LYS A 116 -1.54 14.01 -13.14
CA LYS A 116 -1.25 14.50 -14.50
C LYS A 116 -1.02 16.01 -14.45
N ILE A 117 0.24 16.39 -14.29
CA ILE A 117 0.80 17.67 -14.78
C ILE A 117 1.52 17.36 -16.09
#